data_AF-A0A2N1TGR8-F1
#
_entry.id   AF-A0A2N1TGR8-F1
#
_cell.length_a   1.000
_cell.length_b   1.000
_cell.length_c   1.000
_cell.angle_alpha   90.00
_cell.angle_beta   90.00
_cell.angle_gamma   90.00
#
_symmetry.space_group_name_H-M   'P 1'
#
loop_
_entity.id
_entity.type
_entity.pdbx_description
1 polymer ?
#
loop_
_entity_poly.entity_id
_entity_poly.type
_entity_poly.pdbx_seq_one_letter_code
_entity_poly.pdbx_strand_id
1 'polypeptide(L)'
;MKTDRNAICPCGSGKKYKKCCGNHSDFKTGKRYVNEAHEWMDKNILHGRYPDLYGFLILVDHNIPAEEIWNQLQSWSEQYLEFGDNRTRIFHRIIDEAIDCQVELDKQDGLHSCYCRKGCTNCCYQPVACTDEEAQLIYSYCTKNKIHIDYEKLQRQHAYIEFDANNNFSGRTTWNDQSEEDQPCIFLDKSDETCTIWEVRPFVCRVHFAEQTDEYCKSNNGVPNPNAKGIHYPVCSYILSAIFTIHHDSIGKLMGQLLLNQKFDEYPSILK
;
A
#
# COMPACT_ATOMS: atom_id res chain seq x y z
N MET A 1 9.06 19.28 -1.72
CA MET A 1 10.45 19.61 -2.15
C MET A 1 10.46 19.76 -3.67
N LYS A 2 11.00 20.83 -4.28
CA LYS A 2 11.01 20.96 -5.75
C LYS A 2 12.08 20.04 -6.35
N THR A 3 11.68 18.99 -7.07
CA THR A 3 12.61 18.05 -7.71
C THR A 3 13.38 18.75 -8.83
N ASP A 4 14.72 18.76 -8.79
CA ASP A 4 15.55 19.35 -9.86
C ASP A 4 15.30 18.63 -11.19
N ARG A 5 14.81 19.37 -12.18
CA ARG A 5 14.52 18.91 -13.54
C ARG A 5 15.72 18.28 -14.24
N ASN A 6 16.94 18.62 -13.84
CA ASN A 6 18.16 18.08 -14.42
C ASN A 6 18.76 16.90 -13.65
N ALA A 7 18.30 16.61 -12.43
CA ALA A 7 18.75 15.48 -11.64
C ALA A 7 18.36 14.14 -12.27
N ILE A 8 19.04 13.07 -11.86
CA ILE A 8 18.66 11.70 -12.24
C ILE A 8 17.24 11.43 -11.74
N CYS A 9 16.44 10.82 -12.59
CA CYS A 9 15.04 10.60 -12.33
C CYS A 9 14.85 9.61 -11.18
N PRO A 10 14.02 9.94 -10.19
CA PRO A 10 13.76 9.07 -9.06
C PRO A 10 13.02 7.77 -9.43
N CYS A 11 12.66 7.46 -10.68
CA CYS A 11 12.13 6.12 -10.99
C CYS A 11 13.22 5.05 -11.19
N GLY A 12 14.51 5.42 -11.09
CA GLY A 12 15.62 4.48 -11.34
C GLY A 12 15.90 4.20 -12.82
N SER A 13 15.31 4.97 -13.74
CA SER A 13 15.52 4.79 -15.20
C SER A 13 16.90 5.21 -15.72
N GLY A 14 17.73 5.85 -14.89
CA GLY A 14 19.02 6.44 -15.29
C GLY A 14 18.91 7.68 -16.19
N LYS A 15 17.69 8.13 -16.53
CA LYS A 15 17.44 9.34 -17.33
C LYS A 15 17.31 10.57 -16.43
N LYS A 16 17.48 11.78 -16.98
CA LYS A 16 17.17 13.05 -16.27
C LYS A 16 15.66 13.19 -16.02
N TYR A 17 15.25 13.75 -14.88
CA TYR A 17 13.85 13.88 -14.48
C TYR A 17 12.96 14.47 -15.59
N LYS A 18 13.37 15.60 -16.18
CA LYS A 18 12.64 16.27 -17.29
C LYS A 18 12.49 15.47 -18.58
N LYS A 19 13.26 14.39 -18.76
CA LYS A 19 13.21 13.49 -19.93
C LYS A 19 12.58 12.14 -19.59
N CYS A 20 12.00 12.00 -18.41
CA CYS A 20 11.36 10.79 -17.91
C CYS A 20 10.04 11.20 -17.23
N CYS A 21 9.88 10.97 -15.94
CA CYS A 21 8.64 11.26 -15.20
C CYS A 21 8.22 12.74 -15.24
N GLY A 22 9.15 13.67 -15.45
CA GLY A 22 8.84 15.10 -15.59
C GLY A 22 8.40 15.54 -16.99
N ASN A 23 8.14 14.61 -17.92
CA ASN A 23 7.76 14.88 -19.31
C ASN A 23 6.28 14.60 -19.64
N HIS A 24 5.39 14.57 -18.64
CA HIS A 24 3.96 14.28 -18.84
C HIS A 24 3.08 15.54 -18.80
N SER A 25 2.02 15.53 -19.60
CA SER A 25 1.03 16.62 -19.74
C SER A 25 0.07 16.76 -18.55
N ASP A 26 0.11 15.83 -17.59
CA ASP A 26 -0.86 15.72 -16.49
C ASP A 26 -0.69 16.73 -15.34
N PHE A 27 0.31 17.60 -15.43
CA PHE A 27 0.52 18.66 -14.45
C PHE A 27 -0.66 19.64 -14.35
N LYS A 28 -1.43 19.83 -15.44
CA LYS A 28 -2.64 20.69 -15.44
C LYS A 28 -3.87 19.98 -14.86
N THR A 29 -3.92 18.65 -14.90
CA THR A 29 -5.00 17.82 -14.36
C THR A 29 -4.87 17.68 -12.84
N GLY A 30 -3.65 17.62 -12.30
CA GLY A 30 -3.41 17.37 -10.87
C GLY A 30 -4.01 18.40 -9.90
N LYS A 31 -4.06 19.69 -10.26
CA LYS A 31 -4.65 20.73 -9.39
C LYS A 31 -6.15 20.61 -9.17
N ARG A 32 -6.89 20.03 -10.13
CA ARG A 32 -8.33 19.78 -9.98
C ARG A 32 -8.58 18.56 -9.09
N TYR A 33 -7.78 17.51 -9.25
CA TYR A 33 -7.84 16.31 -8.42
C TYR A 33 -7.62 16.60 -6.93
N VAL A 34 -6.70 17.52 -6.59
CA VAL A 34 -6.42 17.89 -5.19
C VAL A 34 -7.64 18.51 -4.48
N ASN A 35 -8.52 19.22 -5.20
CA ASN A 35 -9.72 19.82 -4.61
C ASN A 35 -10.85 18.79 -4.40
N GLU A 36 -11.08 17.88 -5.36
CA GLU A 36 -12.07 16.80 -5.21
C GLU A 36 -11.61 15.78 -4.12
N ALA A 37 -10.30 15.53 -4.06
CA ALA A 37 -9.64 14.82 -2.98
C ALA A 37 -9.86 15.47 -1.59
N HIS A 38 -9.88 16.80 -1.51
CA HIS A 38 -10.10 17.53 -0.26
C HIS A 38 -11.46 17.25 0.36
N GLU A 39 -12.53 17.41 -0.42
CA GLU A 39 -13.90 17.18 0.07
C GLU A 39 -14.09 15.71 0.49
N TRP A 40 -13.47 14.79 -0.23
CA TRP A 40 -13.49 13.38 0.12
C TRP A 40 -12.72 13.10 1.42
N MET A 41 -11.50 13.66 1.60
CA MET A 41 -10.70 13.51 2.82
C MET A 41 -11.39 14.07 4.04
N ASP A 42 -11.94 15.27 3.94
CA ASP A 42 -12.65 15.91 5.04
C ASP A 42 -13.80 15.02 5.49
N LYS A 43 -14.67 14.61 4.56
CA LYS A 43 -15.86 13.81 4.84
C LYS A 43 -15.55 12.39 5.37
N ASN A 44 -14.46 11.76 4.92
CA ASN A 44 -14.23 10.33 5.13
C ASN A 44 -13.04 9.99 6.04
N ILE A 45 -11.98 10.82 6.05
CA ILE A 45 -10.78 10.61 6.86
C ILE A 45 -10.85 11.46 8.14
N LEU A 46 -10.87 12.79 8.01
CA LEU A 46 -10.79 13.69 9.16
C LEU A 46 -12.00 13.56 10.09
N HIS A 47 -13.16 13.23 9.54
CA HIS A 47 -14.39 12.97 10.30
C HIS A 47 -14.65 11.48 10.59
N GLY A 48 -13.66 10.59 10.41
CA GLY A 48 -13.65 9.27 11.04
C GLY A 48 -14.53 8.18 10.44
N ARG A 49 -14.80 8.18 9.11
CA ARG A 49 -15.56 7.08 8.47
C ARG A 49 -14.71 5.85 8.17
N TYR A 50 -13.40 6.01 7.95
CA TYR A 50 -12.49 4.89 7.67
C TYR A 50 -11.25 4.90 8.56
N PRO A 51 -11.38 4.96 9.90
CA PRO A 51 -10.23 5.06 10.78
C PRO A 51 -9.22 3.93 10.55
N ASP A 52 -9.67 2.74 10.15
CA ASP A 52 -8.83 1.55 10.00
C ASP A 52 -7.97 1.52 8.73
N LEU A 53 -8.28 2.34 7.71
CA LEU A 53 -7.35 2.55 6.58
C LEU A 53 -6.19 3.48 6.98
N TYR A 54 -6.32 4.17 8.12
CA TYR A 54 -5.61 5.40 8.48
C TYR A 54 -5.15 5.44 9.96
N GLY A 55 -5.18 4.30 10.66
CA GLY A 55 -5.39 4.15 12.11
C GLY A 55 -4.41 4.80 13.08
N PHE A 56 -3.55 5.73 12.68
CA PHE A 56 -2.72 6.46 13.62
C PHE A 56 -2.59 7.96 13.36
N LEU A 57 -2.85 8.51 12.17
CA LEU A 57 -2.79 9.99 11.99
C LEU A 57 -3.80 10.73 12.87
N ILE A 58 -4.86 10.05 13.31
CA ILE A 58 -5.93 10.57 14.18
C ILE A 58 -5.84 10.00 15.61
N LEU A 59 -5.19 8.84 15.81
CA LEU A 59 -5.18 8.14 17.11
C LEU A 59 -3.95 8.39 17.97
N VAL A 60 -2.80 8.80 17.40
CA VAL A 60 -1.73 9.37 18.23
C VAL A 60 -2.02 10.84 18.43
N ASP A 61 -2.29 11.13 19.70
CA ASP A 61 -2.26 12.36 20.50
C ASP A 61 -1.27 13.44 20.02
N HIS A 62 -1.38 13.82 18.77
CA HIS A 62 -0.64 14.89 18.16
C HIS A 62 -1.63 16.05 18.09
N ASN A 63 -1.41 17.06 18.93
CA ASN A 63 -2.04 18.38 18.82
C ASN A 63 -1.61 19.10 17.50
N ILE A 64 -1.62 18.40 16.37
CA ILE A 64 -1.31 18.93 15.05
C ILE A 64 -2.59 19.55 14.50
N PRO A 65 -2.58 20.85 14.15
CA PRO A 65 -3.73 21.49 13.53
C PRO A 65 -4.14 20.79 12.22
N ALA A 66 -5.45 20.70 11.96
CA ALA A 66 -5.98 20.11 10.73
C ALA A 66 -5.38 20.75 9.46
N GLU A 67 -5.07 22.05 9.49
CA GLU A 67 -4.40 22.77 8.40
C GLU A 67 -3.00 22.24 8.12
N GLU A 68 -2.25 21.85 9.14
CA GLU A 68 -0.90 21.30 8.98
C GLU A 68 -0.95 19.88 8.41
N ILE A 69 -1.89 19.06 8.87
CA ILE A 69 -2.19 17.74 8.27
C ILE A 69 -2.53 17.93 6.78
N TRP A 70 -3.41 18.88 6.47
CA TRP A 70 -3.80 19.19 5.10
C TRP A 70 -2.60 19.59 4.22
N ASN A 71 -1.76 20.51 4.70
CA ASN A 71 -0.59 20.98 3.96
C ASN A 71 0.36 19.83 3.62
N GLN A 72 0.56 18.88 4.55
CA GLN A 72 1.34 17.67 4.28
C GLN A 72 0.69 16.79 3.22
N LEU A 73 -0.61 16.48 3.37
CA LEU A 73 -1.34 15.63 2.43
C LEU A 73 -1.38 16.23 1.02
N GLN A 74 -1.62 17.53 0.91
CA GLN A 74 -1.56 18.26 -0.36
C GLN A 74 -0.17 18.15 -0.96
N SER A 75 0.89 18.38 -0.19
CA SER A 75 2.26 18.31 -0.70
C SER A 75 2.64 16.91 -1.21
N TRP A 76 2.22 15.85 -0.52
CA TRP A 76 2.45 14.48 -0.96
C TRP A 76 1.62 14.13 -2.19
N SER A 77 0.37 14.60 -2.24
CA SER A 77 -0.53 14.38 -3.38
C SER A 77 0.01 15.04 -4.65
N GLU A 78 0.44 16.30 -4.56
CA GLU A 78 1.06 17.02 -5.68
C GLU A 78 2.31 16.29 -6.17
N GLN A 79 3.18 15.84 -5.25
CA GLN A 79 4.37 15.06 -5.61
C GLN A 79 4.02 13.72 -6.27
N TYR A 80 3.03 12.99 -5.77
CA TYR A 80 2.57 11.73 -6.36
C TYR A 80 2.12 11.93 -7.81
N LEU A 81 1.32 12.98 -8.04
CA LEU A 81 0.79 13.30 -9.37
C LEU A 81 1.88 13.81 -10.33
N GLU A 82 2.89 14.53 -9.83
CA GLU A 82 4.02 15.02 -10.64
C GLU A 82 4.83 13.89 -11.29
N PHE A 83 4.81 12.69 -10.71
CA PHE A 83 5.63 11.57 -11.19
C PHE A 83 5.00 10.75 -12.34
N GLY A 84 3.80 11.09 -12.79
CA GLY A 84 3.12 10.42 -13.91
C GLY A 84 3.07 8.90 -13.75
N ASP A 85 3.26 8.14 -14.83
CA ASP A 85 3.08 6.68 -14.87
C ASP A 85 4.01 5.88 -13.94
N ASN A 86 5.10 6.49 -13.43
CA ASN A 86 6.04 5.81 -12.53
C ASN A 86 5.81 6.17 -11.06
N ARG A 87 4.77 6.95 -10.74
CA ARG A 87 4.47 7.45 -9.40
C ARG A 87 4.46 6.38 -8.33
N THR A 88 3.84 5.23 -8.58
CA THR A 88 3.78 4.09 -7.65
C THR A 88 5.18 3.59 -7.30
N ARG A 89 6.04 3.33 -8.29
CA ARG A 89 7.42 2.87 -8.07
C ARG A 89 8.28 3.91 -7.37
N ILE A 90 8.08 5.18 -7.68
CA ILE A 90 8.82 6.27 -7.02
C ILE A 90 8.42 6.36 -5.55
N PHE A 91 7.12 6.29 -5.26
CA PHE A 91 6.64 6.35 -3.89
C PHE A 91 6.94 5.11 -3.08
N HIS A 92 7.03 3.92 -3.70
CA HIS A 92 7.63 2.75 -3.06
C HIS A 92 9.01 3.07 -2.49
N ARG A 93 9.88 3.69 -3.30
CA ARG A 93 11.23 4.03 -2.87
C ARG A 93 11.24 5.16 -1.85
N ILE A 94 10.41 6.20 -2.01
CA ILE A 94 10.30 7.28 -1.02
C ILE A 94 9.88 6.72 0.35
N ILE A 95 8.94 5.77 0.38
CA ILE A 95 8.52 5.11 1.61
C ILE A 95 9.68 4.29 2.19
N ASP A 96 10.34 3.45 1.40
CA ASP A 96 11.48 2.65 1.86
C ASP A 96 12.60 3.56 2.43
N GLU A 97 12.96 4.65 1.74
CA GLU A 97 13.94 5.64 2.20
C GLU A 97 13.51 6.35 3.50
N ALA A 98 12.23 6.69 3.64
CA ALA A 98 11.68 7.31 4.84
C ALA A 98 11.72 6.35 6.05
N ILE A 99 11.42 5.07 5.83
CA ILE A 99 11.53 4.01 6.84
C ILE A 99 12.99 3.87 7.28
N ASP A 100 13.92 3.76 6.34
CA ASP A 100 15.35 3.62 6.66
C ASP A 100 15.86 4.82 7.47
N CYS A 101 15.45 6.05 7.09
CA CYS A 101 15.81 7.25 7.84
C CYS A 101 15.25 7.22 9.27
N GLN A 102 13.99 6.82 9.44
CA GLN A 102 13.37 6.74 10.77
C GLN A 102 14.01 5.66 11.64
N VAL A 103 14.34 4.49 11.07
CA VAL A 103 15.06 3.41 11.76
C VAL A 103 16.42 3.90 12.27
N GLU A 104 17.15 4.69 11.48
CA GLU A 104 18.43 5.25 11.91
C GLU A 104 18.28 6.32 13.00
N LEU A 105 17.22 7.13 12.96
CA LEU A 105 16.89 8.09 14.04
C LEU A 105 16.53 7.36 15.34
N ASP A 106 15.65 6.36 15.27
CA ASP A 106 15.25 5.56 16.43
C ASP A 106 16.47 4.92 17.10
N LYS A 107 17.41 4.39 16.31
CA LYS A 107 18.68 3.86 16.83
C LYS A 107 19.53 4.91 17.54
N GLN A 108 19.60 6.13 17.00
CA GLN A 108 20.36 7.24 17.61
C GLN A 108 19.73 7.68 18.94
N ASP A 109 18.41 7.68 19.02
CA ASP A 109 17.65 8.08 20.21
C ASP A 109 17.48 6.94 21.22
N GLY A 110 17.98 5.73 20.93
CA GLY A 110 17.85 4.55 21.79
C GLY A 110 16.42 3.99 21.84
N LEU A 111 15.59 4.31 20.85
CA LEU A 111 14.22 3.84 20.70
C LEU A 111 14.17 2.49 19.97
N HIS A 112 13.07 1.77 20.13
CA HIS A 112 12.80 0.55 19.39
C HIS A 112 12.39 0.89 17.95
N SER A 113 13.08 0.30 16.97
CA SER A 113 12.80 0.45 15.54
C SER A 113 11.97 -0.73 15.00
N CYS A 114 11.42 -0.57 13.79
CA CYS A 114 10.66 -1.62 13.13
C CYS A 114 11.48 -2.91 12.91
N TYR A 115 10.92 -4.06 13.28
CA TYR A 115 11.56 -5.37 13.06
C TYR A 115 11.40 -5.89 11.62
N CYS A 116 10.43 -5.34 10.88
CA CYS A 116 10.05 -5.81 9.55
C CYS A 116 11.22 -5.74 8.55
N ARG A 117 11.50 -6.87 7.91
CA ARG A 117 12.53 -7.02 6.88
C ARG A 117 12.11 -8.08 5.87
N LYS A 118 12.81 -8.15 4.74
CA LYS A 118 12.64 -9.26 3.79
C LYS A 118 12.87 -10.60 4.52
N GLY A 119 11.95 -11.54 4.36
CA GLY A 119 11.94 -12.80 5.10
C GLY A 119 11.03 -12.80 6.34
N CYS A 120 10.42 -11.68 6.71
CA CYS A 120 9.34 -11.66 7.70
C CYS A 120 8.01 -12.04 7.03
N THR A 121 7.28 -13.01 7.58
CA THR A 121 6.07 -13.59 6.96
C THR A 121 4.77 -13.27 7.67
N ASN A 122 4.80 -12.58 8.81
CA ASN A 122 3.62 -12.47 9.68
C ASN A 122 2.43 -11.76 9.01
N CYS A 123 2.68 -10.67 8.29
CA CYS A 123 1.62 -9.95 7.56
C CYS A 123 1.18 -10.69 6.27
N CYS A 124 1.94 -11.70 5.82
CA CYS A 124 1.60 -12.50 4.64
C CYS A 124 0.42 -13.45 4.89
N TYR A 125 -0.22 -13.44 6.06
CA TYR A 125 -1.39 -14.28 6.38
C TYR A 125 -2.66 -13.45 6.53
N GLN A 126 -2.72 -12.28 5.89
CA GLN A 126 -3.86 -11.37 5.94
C GLN A 126 -4.33 -10.99 4.53
N PRO A 127 -5.62 -10.65 4.35
CA PRO A 127 -6.07 -9.96 3.15
C PRO A 127 -5.34 -8.63 2.99
N VAL A 128 -4.84 -8.36 1.77
CA VAL A 128 -4.03 -7.17 1.49
C VAL A 128 -4.85 -6.16 0.69
N ALA A 129 -5.04 -4.95 1.23
CA ALA A 129 -5.58 -3.82 0.49
C ALA A 129 -4.57 -3.32 -0.56
N CYS A 130 -5.05 -2.87 -1.71
CA CYS A 130 -4.19 -2.51 -2.83
C CYS A 130 -4.92 -1.56 -3.77
N THR A 131 -4.24 -0.57 -4.32
CA THR A 131 -4.78 0.26 -5.40
C THR A 131 -4.80 -0.50 -6.73
N ASP A 132 -5.64 -0.07 -7.67
CA ASP A 132 -5.67 -0.63 -9.03
C ASP A 132 -4.30 -0.47 -9.73
N GLU A 133 -3.59 0.65 -9.48
CA GLU A 133 -2.25 0.88 -10.01
C GLU A 133 -1.21 -0.10 -9.48
N GLU A 134 -1.24 -0.38 -8.18
CA GLU A 134 -0.35 -1.36 -7.57
C GLU A 134 -0.62 -2.77 -8.09
N ALA A 135 -1.90 -3.14 -8.26
CA ALA A 135 -2.25 -4.43 -8.83
C ALA A 135 -1.72 -4.58 -10.27
N GLN A 136 -1.85 -3.53 -11.09
CA GLN A 136 -1.29 -3.51 -12.45
C GLN A 136 0.24 -3.60 -12.43
N LEU A 137 0.88 -2.91 -11.49
CA LEU A 137 2.32 -2.94 -11.30
C LEU A 137 2.82 -4.33 -10.89
N ILE A 138 2.12 -4.99 -9.97
CA ILE A 138 2.38 -6.36 -9.52
C ILE A 138 2.22 -7.31 -10.70
N TYR A 139 1.11 -7.23 -11.42
CA TYR A 139 0.86 -8.05 -12.59
C TYR A 139 1.99 -7.94 -13.62
N SER A 140 2.34 -6.71 -14.00
CA SER A 140 3.42 -6.42 -14.95
C SER A 140 4.79 -6.94 -14.47
N TYR A 141 5.05 -6.84 -13.17
CA TYR A 141 6.26 -7.37 -12.55
C TYR A 141 6.31 -8.89 -12.59
N CYS A 142 5.20 -9.57 -12.27
CA CYS A 142 5.10 -11.02 -12.32
C CYS A 142 5.34 -11.54 -13.74
N THR A 143 4.66 -10.96 -14.73
CA THR A 143 4.83 -11.32 -16.15
C THR A 143 6.27 -11.13 -16.61
N LYS A 144 6.89 -9.98 -16.28
CA LYS A 144 8.28 -9.70 -16.66
C LYS A 144 9.28 -10.66 -16.02
N ASN A 145 9.08 -11.03 -14.76
CA ASN A 145 10.01 -11.87 -14.00
C ASN A 145 9.63 -13.36 -14.01
N LYS A 146 8.58 -13.75 -14.76
CA LYS A 146 8.06 -15.12 -14.82
C LYS A 146 7.66 -15.67 -13.44
N ILE A 147 7.12 -14.81 -12.58
CA ILE A 147 6.54 -15.21 -11.30
C ILE A 147 5.12 -15.68 -11.58
N HIS A 148 4.81 -16.91 -11.16
CA HIS A 148 3.48 -17.49 -11.34
C HIS A 148 2.48 -16.85 -10.36
N ILE A 149 1.33 -16.41 -10.87
CA ILE A 149 0.19 -15.98 -10.06
C ILE A 149 -0.76 -17.17 -9.96
N ASP A 150 -0.87 -17.75 -8.77
CA ASP A 150 -1.78 -18.86 -8.49
C ASP A 150 -3.23 -18.34 -8.36
N TYR A 151 -3.90 -18.23 -9.49
CA TYR A 151 -5.28 -17.76 -9.56
C TYR A 151 -6.28 -18.72 -8.91
N GLU A 152 -5.99 -20.02 -8.85
CA GLU A 152 -6.87 -20.99 -8.20
C GLU A 152 -6.84 -20.79 -6.69
N LYS A 153 -5.64 -20.58 -6.12
CA LYS A 153 -5.48 -20.19 -4.72
C LYS A 153 -6.14 -18.87 -4.41
N LEU A 154 -6.01 -17.86 -5.29
CA LEU A 154 -6.74 -16.60 -5.12
C LEU A 154 -8.25 -16.81 -5.06
N GLN A 155 -8.83 -17.67 -5.92
CA GLN A 155 -10.26 -17.97 -5.88
C GLN A 155 -10.66 -18.66 -4.57
N ARG A 156 -9.86 -19.60 -4.06
CA ARG A 156 -10.11 -20.25 -2.78
C ARG A 156 -10.04 -19.26 -1.62
N GLN A 157 -9.02 -18.41 -1.58
CA GLN A 157 -8.88 -17.32 -0.60
C GLN A 157 -10.05 -16.35 -0.62
N HIS A 158 -10.50 -15.99 -1.83
CA HIS A 158 -11.58 -15.04 -2.05
C HIS A 158 -12.92 -15.52 -1.47
N ALA A 159 -13.15 -16.84 -1.38
CA ALA A 159 -14.36 -17.42 -0.80
C ALA A 159 -14.55 -17.13 0.70
N TYR A 160 -13.51 -16.66 1.39
CA TYR A 160 -13.52 -16.33 2.83
C TYR A 160 -13.62 -14.82 3.11
N ILE A 161 -13.88 -14.02 2.07
CA ILE A 161 -13.98 -12.57 2.18
C ILE A 161 -15.38 -12.13 1.73
N GLU A 162 -16.04 -11.31 2.53
CA GLU A 162 -17.33 -10.73 2.17
C GLU A 162 -17.14 -9.36 1.53
N PHE A 163 -17.74 -9.19 0.34
CA PHE A 163 -17.71 -7.94 -0.42
C PHE A 163 -19.10 -7.30 -0.48
N ASP A 164 -19.12 -5.97 -0.58
CA ASP A 164 -20.33 -5.20 -0.83
C ASP A 164 -20.75 -5.24 -2.31
N ALA A 165 -21.84 -4.53 -2.64
CA ALA A 165 -22.36 -4.47 -4.01
C ALA A 165 -21.40 -3.81 -5.02
N ASN A 166 -20.36 -3.12 -4.57
CA ASN A 166 -19.33 -2.49 -5.39
C ASN A 166 -18.03 -3.30 -5.44
N ASN A 167 -18.04 -4.54 -4.93
CA ASN A 167 -16.86 -5.39 -4.77
C ASN A 167 -15.79 -4.80 -3.82
N ASN A 168 -16.19 -3.97 -2.86
CA ASN A 168 -15.31 -3.52 -1.80
C ASN A 168 -15.42 -4.45 -0.59
N PHE A 169 -14.31 -4.64 0.13
CA PHE A 169 -14.27 -5.41 1.36
C PHE A 169 -15.24 -4.82 2.39
N SER A 170 -16.18 -5.65 2.84
CA SER A 170 -17.23 -5.22 3.77
C SER A 170 -16.77 -5.05 5.22
N GLY A 171 -15.49 -5.33 5.51
CA GLY A 171 -14.96 -5.43 6.86
C GLY A 171 -15.15 -6.80 7.51
N ARG A 172 -15.84 -7.75 6.85
CA ARG A 172 -16.12 -9.10 7.37
C ARG A 172 -15.37 -10.17 6.58
N THR A 173 -14.64 -11.04 7.30
CA THR A 173 -13.88 -12.14 6.71
C THR A 173 -13.73 -13.30 7.68
N THR A 174 -13.72 -14.51 7.15
CA THR A 174 -13.35 -15.76 7.83
C THR A 174 -11.98 -16.26 7.37
N TRP A 175 -11.07 -15.36 6.99
CA TRP A 175 -9.78 -15.67 6.35
C TRP A 175 -8.98 -16.81 7.00
N ASN A 176 -9.04 -16.93 8.33
CA ASN A 176 -8.25 -17.93 9.05
C ASN A 176 -8.93 -19.31 9.14
N ASP A 177 -10.20 -19.42 8.70
CA ASP A 177 -10.91 -20.70 8.54
C ASP A 177 -10.49 -21.44 7.25
N GLN A 178 -9.58 -20.85 6.47
CA GLN A 178 -8.93 -21.50 5.34
C GLN A 178 -8.05 -22.67 5.77
N SER A 179 -7.76 -23.56 4.81
CA SER A 179 -6.71 -24.57 4.98
C SER A 179 -5.36 -23.90 5.25
N GLU A 180 -4.47 -24.55 6.00
CA GLU A 180 -3.12 -24.02 6.28
C GLU A 180 -2.31 -23.72 5.01
N GLU A 181 -2.61 -24.43 3.91
CA GLU A 181 -2.00 -24.21 2.59
C GLU A 181 -2.48 -22.92 1.92
N ASP A 182 -3.74 -22.55 2.13
CA ASP A 182 -4.37 -21.39 1.49
C ASP A 182 -4.25 -20.09 2.31
N GLN A 183 -4.11 -20.17 3.65
CA GLN A 183 -3.95 -18.98 4.51
C GLN A 183 -2.83 -17.99 4.09
N PRO A 184 -1.64 -18.42 3.63
CA PRO A 184 -0.57 -17.51 3.25
C PRO A 184 -0.83 -16.85 1.90
N CYS A 185 -0.38 -15.61 1.75
CA CYS A 185 -0.38 -14.84 0.51
C CYS A 185 0.22 -15.65 -0.63
N ILE A 186 -0.39 -15.55 -1.82
CA ILE A 186 0.05 -16.25 -3.03
C ILE A 186 1.49 -15.95 -3.46
N PHE A 187 2.07 -14.84 -2.97
CA PHE A 187 3.43 -14.43 -3.31
C PHE A 187 4.46 -14.81 -2.25
N LEU A 188 4.06 -15.49 -1.17
CA LEU A 188 4.99 -15.99 -0.17
C LEU A 188 5.64 -17.29 -0.66
N ASP A 189 6.95 -17.25 -0.85
CA ASP A 189 7.76 -18.46 -1.05
C ASP A 189 7.93 -19.17 0.30
N LYS A 190 7.46 -20.41 0.37
CA LYS A 190 7.52 -21.24 1.59
C LYS A 190 8.88 -21.89 1.81
N SER A 191 9.72 -21.96 0.78
CA SER A 191 11.04 -22.59 0.89
C SER A 191 12.04 -21.71 1.64
N ASP A 192 11.94 -20.39 1.49
CA ASP A 192 12.85 -19.42 2.09
C ASP A 192 12.16 -18.29 2.87
N GLU A 193 10.84 -18.38 3.04
CA GLU A 193 10.01 -17.41 3.76
C GLU A 193 10.05 -15.98 3.17
N THR A 194 10.37 -15.83 1.88
CA THR A 194 10.45 -14.52 1.23
C THR A 194 9.23 -14.18 0.37
N CYS A 195 8.94 -12.88 0.24
CA CYS A 195 7.95 -12.40 -0.72
C CYS A 195 8.57 -12.31 -2.12
N THR A 196 8.04 -13.07 -3.07
CA THR A 196 8.49 -13.09 -4.48
C THR A 196 8.30 -11.75 -5.19
N ILE A 197 7.36 -10.92 -4.73
CA ILE A 197 7.09 -9.58 -5.27
C ILE A 197 7.61 -8.45 -4.37
N TRP A 198 8.57 -8.70 -3.48
CA TRP A 198 9.05 -7.73 -2.47
C TRP A 198 9.30 -6.32 -3.03
N GLU A 199 9.89 -6.22 -4.22
CA GLU A 199 10.22 -4.96 -4.91
C GLU A 199 9.01 -4.13 -5.32
N VAL A 200 7.85 -4.78 -5.52
CA VAL A 200 6.60 -4.14 -5.94
C VAL A 200 5.45 -4.46 -4.96
N ARG A 201 5.78 -4.87 -3.72
CA ARG A 201 4.79 -5.14 -2.69
C ARG A 201 3.93 -3.89 -2.44
N PRO A 202 2.62 -4.05 -2.16
CA PRO A 202 1.73 -2.92 -1.93
C PRO A 202 2.21 -1.96 -0.84
N PHE A 203 1.81 -0.70 -0.91
CA PHE A 203 2.04 0.36 0.06
C PHE A 203 1.64 -0.08 1.47
N VAL A 204 0.48 -0.72 1.62
CA VAL A 204 0.05 -1.24 2.93
C VAL A 204 1.01 -2.30 3.46
N CYS A 205 1.57 -3.16 2.60
CA CYS A 205 2.59 -4.13 3.00
C CYS A 205 3.95 -3.48 3.31
N ARG A 206 4.24 -2.28 2.77
CA ARG A 206 5.46 -1.54 3.08
C ARG A 206 5.40 -0.84 4.43
N VAL A 207 4.23 -0.35 4.80
CA VAL A 207 4.02 0.48 5.99
C VAL A 207 3.44 -0.29 7.18
N HIS A 208 3.18 -1.59 7.02
CA HIS A 208 2.71 -2.45 8.10
C HIS A 208 3.90 -2.91 8.96
N PHE A 209 4.14 -2.22 10.08
CA PHE A 209 5.23 -2.50 11.01
C PHE A 209 4.76 -3.08 12.34
N ALA A 210 5.56 -3.96 12.90
CA ALA A 210 5.44 -4.41 14.27
C ALA A 210 6.63 -4.00 15.12
N GLU A 211 6.37 -3.76 16.41
CA GLU A 211 7.36 -3.47 17.44
C GLU A 211 7.97 -4.77 17.98
N GLN A 212 9.29 -4.75 18.20
CA GLN A 212 10.06 -5.69 19.03
C GLN A 212 10.22 -7.13 18.51
N THR A 213 9.15 -7.91 18.31
CA THR A 213 9.25 -9.35 17.98
C THR A 213 8.15 -9.82 17.03
N ASP A 214 8.42 -10.91 16.30
CA ASP A 214 7.44 -11.62 15.48
C ASP A 214 6.38 -12.39 16.28
N GLU A 215 6.62 -12.64 17.58
CA GLU A 215 5.79 -13.45 18.46
C GLU A 215 4.33 -12.97 18.54
N TYR A 216 4.08 -11.68 18.36
CA TYR A 216 2.73 -11.09 18.46
C TYR A 216 2.14 -10.61 17.13
N CYS A 217 2.88 -10.70 16.03
CA CYS A 217 2.42 -10.16 14.74
C CYS A 217 1.35 -11.03 14.04
N LYS A 218 1.18 -12.29 14.44
CA LYS A 218 0.19 -13.19 13.84
C LYS A 218 -1.20 -12.84 14.35
N SER A 219 -2.06 -12.33 13.46
CA SER A 219 -3.49 -12.20 13.71
C SER A 219 -4.15 -13.57 13.75
N ASN A 220 -5.17 -13.76 14.60
CA ASN A 220 -5.97 -14.97 14.66
C ASN A 220 -7.43 -14.62 14.31
N ASN A 221 -8.00 -15.21 13.27
CA ASN A 221 -9.37 -14.93 12.80
C ASN A 221 -9.65 -13.44 12.51
N GLY A 222 -8.66 -12.69 12.02
CA GLY A 222 -8.77 -11.24 11.81
C GLY A 222 -8.78 -10.43 13.11
N VAL A 223 -8.68 -11.09 14.26
CA VAL A 223 -8.50 -10.44 15.57
C VAL A 223 -7.01 -10.15 15.74
N PRO A 224 -6.61 -8.87 15.89
CA PRO A 224 -5.25 -8.51 16.23
C PRO A 224 -4.85 -9.18 17.55
N ASN A 225 -3.62 -9.67 17.63
CA ASN A 225 -3.09 -10.12 18.91
C ASN A 225 -3.13 -8.94 19.89
N PRO A 226 -3.71 -9.07 21.09
CA PRO A 226 -3.82 -7.97 22.05
C PRO A 226 -2.46 -7.45 22.52
N ASN A 227 -1.40 -8.24 22.36
CA ASN A 227 -0.02 -7.86 22.64
C ASN A 227 0.73 -7.34 21.41
N ALA A 228 0.10 -7.34 20.23
CA ALA A 228 0.68 -6.71 19.04
C ALA A 228 0.82 -5.22 19.29
N LYS A 229 2.06 -4.74 19.29
CA LYS A 229 2.35 -3.31 19.26
C LYS A 229 2.74 -2.94 17.84
N GLY A 230 1.95 -2.09 17.21
CA GLY A 230 2.30 -1.50 15.92
C GLY A 230 3.35 -0.42 16.11
N ILE A 231 4.33 -0.37 15.21
CA ILE A 231 5.17 0.83 15.08
C ILE A 231 4.50 1.75 14.07
N HIS A 232 4.38 3.02 14.45
CA HIS A 232 3.81 4.04 13.59
C HIS A 232 4.86 5.08 13.25
N TYR A 233 5.18 5.19 11.96
CA TYR A 233 6.00 6.27 11.41
C TYR A 233 5.06 7.30 10.75
N PRO A 234 4.89 8.50 11.32
CA PRO A 234 3.92 9.49 10.82
C PRO A 234 4.06 9.81 9.33
N VAL A 235 5.30 9.92 8.84
CA VAL A 235 5.58 10.19 7.42
C VAL A 235 4.98 9.13 6.49
N CYS A 236 5.07 7.85 6.85
CA CYS A 236 4.50 6.76 6.07
C CYS A 236 2.99 6.88 5.98
N SER A 237 2.34 7.29 7.08
CA SER A 237 0.89 7.47 7.13
C SER A 237 0.43 8.68 6.32
N TYR A 238 1.17 9.79 6.32
CA TYR A 238 0.86 10.95 5.45
C TYR A 238 0.97 10.57 3.97
N ILE A 239 2.03 9.85 3.60
CA ILE A 239 2.23 9.39 2.24
C ILE A 239 1.10 8.45 1.80
N LEU A 240 0.81 7.42 2.61
CA LEU A 240 -0.25 6.45 2.32
C LEU A 240 -1.62 7.14 2.17
N SER A 241 -1.92 8.09 3.07
CA SER A 241 -3.18 8.84 3.04
C SER A 241 -3.31 9.70 1.78
N ALA A 242 -2.24 10.36 1.35
CA ALA A 242 -2.24 11.11 0.10
C ALA A 242 -2.50 10.20 -1.11
N ILE A 243 -1.85 9.04 -1.17
CA ILE A 243 -2.02 8.07 -2.25
C ILE A 243 -3.46 7.54 -2.30
N PHE A 244 -3.98 7.07 -1.18
CA PHE A 244 -5.34 6.50 -1.13
C PHE A 244 -6.43 7.55 -1.29
N THR A 245 -6.13 8.82 -1.09
CA THR A 245 -7.05 9.89 -1.48
C THR A 245 -7.12 10.04 -3.00
N ILE A 246 -5.97 10.01 -3.67
CA ILE A 246 -5.92 10.03 -5.14
C ILE A 246 -6.61 8.79 -5.71
N HIS A 247 -6.42 7.65 -5.05
CA HIS A 247 -7.01 6.35 -5.38
C HIS A 247 -8.20 5.99 -4.49
N HIS A 248 -9.06 6.96 -4.17
CA HIS A 248 -10.18 6.73 -3.26
C HIS A 248 -11.16 5.67 -3.78
N ASP A 249 -11.27 5.52 -5.10
CA ASP A 249 -12.06 4.44 -5.74
C ASP A 249 -11.47 3.05 -5.46
N SER A 250 -10.21 2.94 -5.07
CA SER A 250 -9.59 1.69 -4.65
C SER A 250 -9.76 1.38 -3.15
N ILE A 251 -10.42 2.25 -2.39
CA ILE A 251 -10.65 2.00 -0.95
C ILE A 251 -11.57 0.80 -0.77
N GLY A 252 -11.13 -0.15 0.05
CA GLY A 252 -11.81 -1.42 0.24
C GLY A 252 -11.47 -2.46 -0.84
N LYS A 253 -10.73 -2.12 -1.89
CA LYS A 253 -10.27 -3.12 -2.86
C LYS A 253 -9.12 -3.93 -2.30
N LEU A 254 -9.19 -5.24 -2.49
CA LEU A 254 -8.16 -6.19 -2.05
C LEU A 254 -7.34 -6.67 -3.25
N MET A 255 -6.03 -6.84 -3.04
CA MET A 255 -5.06 -7.31 -4.03
C MET A 255 -5.52 -8.60 -4.71
N GLY A 256 -6.04 -9.57 -3.95
CA GLY A 256 -6.53 -10.82 -4.51
C GLY A 256 -7.65 -10.62 -5.53
N GLN A 257 -8.64 -9.78 -5.19
CA GLN A 257 -9.76 -9.48 -6.09
C GLN A 257 -9.30 -8.71 -7.33
N LEU A 258 -8.40 -7.73 -7.17
CA LEU A 258 -7.85 -6.97 -8.27
C LEU A 258 -7.07 -7.85 -9.26
N LEU A 259 -6.24 -8.76 -8.74
CA LEU A 259 -5.49 -9.70 -9.59
C LEU A 259 -6.41 -10.70 -10.30
N LEU A 260 -7.48 -11.16 -9.64
CA LEU A 260 -8.50 -12.00 -10.30
C LEU A 260 -9.13 -11.26 -11.48
N ASN A 261 -9.49 -9.99 -11.33
CA ASN A 261 -10.06 -9.18 -12.41
C ASN A 261 -9.10 -9.05 -13.62
N GLN A 262 -7.80 -8.85 -13.37
CA GLN A 262 -6.78 -8.77 -14.43
C GLN A 262 -6.69 -10.04 -15.29
N LYS A 263 -6.96 -11.22 -14.71
CA LYS A 263 -7.03 -12.49 -15.47
C LYS A 263 -8.15 -12.47 -16.51
N PHE A 264 -9.29 -11.87 -16.18
CA PHE A 264 -10.46 -11.82 -17.05
C PHE A 264 -10.31 -10.78 -18.17
N ASP A 265 -9.53 -9.73 -17.95
CA ASP A 265 -9.23 -8.74 -18.99
C ASP A 265 -8.26 -9.27 -20.07
N GLU A 266 -7.38 -10.22 -19.74
CA GLU A 266 -6.53 -10.91 -20.72
C GLU A 266 -7.26 -12.01 -21.51
N TYR A 267 -8.32 -12.57 -20.95
CA TYR A 267 -9.18 -13.54 -21.59
C TYR A 267 -10.64 -13.11 -21.43
N PRO A 268 -11.14 -12.14 -22.23
CA PRO A 268 -12.57 -11.92 -22.34
C PRO A 268 -13.16 -13.20 -22.90
N SER A 269 -13.60 -14.09 -22.00
CA SER A 269 -14.00 -15.44 -22.37
C SER A 269 -15.11 -15.34 -23.41
N ILE A 270 -14.84 -16.01 -24.52
CA ILE A 270 -15.75 -16.83 -25.32
C ILE A 270 -16.78 -17.47 -24.38
N LEU A 271 -17.79 -16.69 -24.02
CA LEU A 271 -19.03 -17.07 -23.35
C LEU A 271 -20.10 -16.13 -23.94
N LYS A 272 -20.47 -16.44 -25.18
CA LYS A 272 -21.84 -16.31 -25.67
C LYS A 272 -22.41 -17.71 -25.78
#